data_AF-A0A353CPH9-F1
#
_entry.id   AF-A0A353CPH9-F1
#
_cell.length_a   1.000
_cell.length_b   1.000
_cell.length_c   1.000
_cell.angle_alpha   90.00
_cell.angle_beta   90.00
_cell.angle_gamma   90.00
#
_symmetry.space_group_name_H-M   'P 1'
#
loop_
_entity.id
_entity.type
_entity.pdbx_description
1 polymer ?
#
loop_
_entity_poly.entity_id
_entity_poly.type
_entity_poly.pdbx_seq_one_letter_code
_entity_poly.pdbx_strand_id
1 'polypeptide(L)' 'HPGPPDNAPGGMPNPADLGLPLPEALRRVEESYMRTALERSRHNQKRAAELLGLTYHQFRGLFRRLNPRP' A
#
# COMPACT_ATOMS: atom_id res chain seq x y z
N HIS A 1 -34.06 11.23 27.83
CA HIS A 1 -32.92 10.36 27.54
C HIS A 1 -31.91 11.17 26.75
N PRO A 2 -30.74 11.55 27.29
CA PRO A 2 -29.68 12.12 26.47
C PRO A 2 -29.02 10.99 25.67
N GLY A 3 -28.79 11.23 24.38
CA GLY A 3 -28.10 10.29 23.49
C GLY A 3 -26.64 10.09 23.89
N PRO A 4 -26.00 8.99 23.42
CA PRO A 4 -24.59 8.75 23.70
C PRO A 4 -23.70 9.82 23.02
N PRO A 5 -22.54 10.14 23.60
CA PRO A 5 -21.64 11.17 23.09
C PRO A 5 -20.97 10.76 21.76
N ASP A 6 -21.18 11.58 20.72
CA ASP A 6 -20.50 11.59 19.41
C ASP A 6 -18.99 11.89 19.51
N ASN A 7 -18.22 11.17 20.32
CA ASN A 7 -16.76 11.35 20.41
C ASN A 7 -16.02 10.04 20.75
N ALA A 8 -16.08 9.07 19.85
CA ALA A 8 -15.11 7.99 19.81
C ALA A 8 -13.94 8.40 18.88
N PRO A 9 -12.68 8.46 19.35
CA PRO A 9 -11.50 8.64 18.51
C PRO A 9 -11.18 7.31 17.81
N GLY A 10 -12.09 6.89 16.94
CA GLY A 10 -11.98 5.71 16.10
C GLY A 10 -12.16 6.10 14.65
N GLY A 11 -11.47 7.16 14.23
CA GLY A 11 -11.40 7.55 12.82
C GLY A 11 -10.63 6.51 12.03
N MET A 12 -11.24 5.36 11.78
CA MET A 12 -10.82 4.48 10.70
C MET A 12 -10.77 5.38 9.47
N PRO A 13 -9.61 5.53 8.79
CA PRO A 13 -9.57 6.32 7.57
C PRO A 13 -10.65 5.75 6.65
N ASN A 14 -11.56 6.60 6.19
CA ASN A 14 -12.62 6.19 5.30
C ASN A 14 -11.95 5.52 4.09
N PRO A 15 -12.15 4.21 3.85
CA PRO A 15 -11.34 3.47 2.89
C PRO A 15 -11.56 3.93 1.43
N ALA A 16 -12.59 4.74 1.19
CA ALA A 16 -12.96 5.26 -0.11
C ALA A 16 -13.00 6.79 -0.13
N ASP A 17 -11.86 7.43 0.15
CA ASP A 17 -11.66 8.84 -0.20
C ASP A 17 -11.61 8.96 -1.74
N LEU A 18 -12.75 9.33 -2.34
CA LEU A 18 -12.90 9.48 -3.80
C LEU A 18 -12.21 10.74 -4.37
N GLY A 19 -11.34 11.39 -3.59
CA GLY A 19 -10.51 12.51 -4.04
C GLY A 19 -9.45 12.13 -5.07
N LEU A 20 -9.20 10.83 -5.28
CA LEU A 20 -8.33 10.30 -6.33
C LEU A 20 -9.06 9.19 -7.12
N PRO A 21 -8.85 9.08 -8.44
CA PRO A 21 -9.30 7.91 -9.20
C PRO A 21 -8.73 6.63 -8.61
N LEU A 22 -9.55 5.57 -8.53
CA LEU A 22 -9.16 4.27 -7.95
C LEU A 22 -7.81 3.73 -8.45
N PRO A 23 -7.47 3.78 -9.76
CA PRO A 23 -6.17 3.29 -10.23
C PRO A 23 -4.97 4.02 -9.61
N GLU A 24 -5.08 5.34 -9.41
CA GLU A 24 -4.01 6.16 -8.84
C GLU A 24 -3.89 5.93 -7.33
N ALA A 25 -5.03 5.82 -6.63
CA ALA A 25 -5.04 5.46 -5.22
C ALA A 25 -4.38 4.09 -4.98
N LEU A 26 -4.73 3.09 -5.80
CA LEU A 26 -4.15 1.75 -5.72
C LEU A 26 -2.64 1.76 -6.00
N ARG A 27 -2.20 2.54 -7.00
CA ARG A 27 -0.78 2.70 -7.32
C ARG A 27 0.02 3.24 -6.14
N ARG A 28 -0.51 4.23 -5.41
CA ARG A 28 0.15 4.78 -4.21
C ARG A 28 0.26 3.76 -3.07
N VAL A 29 -0.78 2.95 -2.87
CA VAL A 29 -0.76 1.86 -1.89
C VAL A 29 0.31 0.83 -2.28
N GLU A 30 0.31 0.39 -3.54
CA GLU A 30 1.32 -0.55 -4.07
C GLU A 30 2.75 -0.02 -3.89
N GLU A 31 3.00 1.25 -4.20
CA GLU A 31 4.32 1.89 -4.03
C GLU A 31 4.76 1.94 -2.58
N SER A 32 3.87 2.32 -1.66
CA SER A 32 4.16 2.38 -0.23
C SER A 32 4.50 1.01 0.35
N TYR A 33 3.73 -0.02 -0.02
CA TYR A 33 3.99 -1.40 0.38
C TYR A 33 5.32 -1.91 -0.18
N MET A 34 5.59 -1.65 -1.46
CA MET A 34 6.83 -2.06 -2.10
C MET A 34 8.06 -1.41 -1.46
N ARG A 35 8.03 -0.10 -1.22
CA ARG A 35 9.13 0.61 -0.55
C ARG A 35 9.36 0.07 0.85
N THR A 36 8.30 -0.06 1.64
CA THR A 36 8.39 -0.59 3.01
C THR A 36 8.95 -2.02 3.03
N ALA A 37 8.53 -2.88 2.12
CA ALA A 37 9.02 -4.26 2.02
C ALA A 37 10.51 -4.31 1.62
N LEU A 38 10.94 -3.44 0.70
CA LEU A 38 12.35 -3.29 0.32
C LEU A 38 13.20 -2.79 1.50
N GLU A 39 12.74 -1.77 2.23
CA GLU A 39 13.47 -1.24 3.38
C GLU A 39 13.63 -2.32 4.47
N ARG A 40 12.54 -3.02 4.82
CA ARG A 40 12.56 -4.12 5.80
C ARG A 40 13.41 -5.30 5.37
N SER A 41 13.50 -5.55 4.06
CA SER A 41 14.31 -6.65 3.52
C SER A 41 15.76 -6.27 3.24
N ARG A 42 16.19 -5.04 3.58
CA ARG A 42 17.51 -4.47 3.22
C ARG A 42 17.76 -4.53 1.71
N HIS A 43 16.75 -4.13 0.94
CA HIS A 43 16.70 -4.13 -0.52
C HIS A 43 16.83 -5.51 -1.18
N ASN A 44 16.64 -6.61 -0.42
CA ASN A 44 16.56 -7.95 -1.00
C ASN A 44 15.17 -8.16 -1.64
N GLN A 45 15.12 -8.18 -2.96
CA GLN A 45 13.86 -8.28 -3.72
C GLN A 45 13.11 -9.60 -3.48
N LYS A 46 13.83 -10.72 -3.25
CA LYS A 46 13.19 -12.01 -2.97
C LYS A 46 12.49 -11.98 -1.61
N ARG A 47 13.17 -11.48 -0.58
CA ARG A 47 12.58 -11.28 0.75
C ARG A 47 11.45 -10.23 0.75
N ALA A 48 11.57 -9.17 -0.06
CA ALA A 48 10.50 -8.19 -0.21
C ALA A 48 9.24 -8.81 -0.84
N ALA A 49 9.42 -9.69 -1.84
CA ALA A 49 8.31 -10.44 -2.43
C ALA A 49 7.63 -11.34 -1.39
N GLU A 50 8.42 -12.08 -0.59
CA GLU A 50 7.92 -12.90 0.52
C GLU A 50 7.13 -12.06 1.55
N LEU A 51 7.64 -10.89 1.95
CA LEU A 51 6.94 -9.97 2.87
C LEU A 51 5.61 -9.45 2.32
N LEU A 52 5.49 -9.32 1.00
CA LEU A 52 4.25 -8.88 0.32
C LEU A 52 3.31 -10.05 -0.02
N GLY A 53 3.68 -11.29 0.29
CA GLY A 53 2.91 -12.47 -0.10
C GLY A 53 2.89 -12.69 -1.62
N LEU A 54 3.90 -12.17 -2.34
CA LEU A 54 4.02 -12.28 -3.79
C LEU A 54 5.11 -13.29 -4.17
N THR A 55 4.93 -13.95 -5.30
CA THR A 55 6.06 -14.62 -5.95
C THR A 55 7.07 -13.59 -6.43
N TYR A 56 8.34 -13.99 -6.55
CA TYR A 56 9.38 -13.11 -7.08
C TYR A 56 9.05 -12.57 -8.47
N HIS A 57 8.39 -13.36 -9.33
CA HIS A 57 7.98 -12.94 -10.67
C HIS A 57 6.91 -11.83 -10.63
N GLN A 58 5.89 -11.98 -9.77
CA GLN A 58 4.86 -10.94 -9.58
C GLN A 58 5.48 -9.66 -9.03
N PHE A 59 6.38 -9.78 -8.04
CA PHE A 59 7.11 -8.64 -7.49
C PHE A 59 7.89 -7.89 -8.56
N ARG A 60 8.64 -8.61 -9.42
CA ARG A 60 9.41 -8.00 -10.51
C ARG A 60 8.51 -7.30 -11.54
N GLY A 61 7.35 -7.86 -11.84
CA GLY A 61 6.34 -7.23 -12.69
C GLY A 61 5.83 -5.92 -12.10
N LEU A 62 5.46 -5.95 -10.80
CA LEU A 62 5.03 -4.78 -10.04
C LEU A 62 6.13 -3.71 -10.00
N PHE A 63 7.36 -4.10 -9.68
CA PHE A 63 8.51 -3.19 -9.56
C PHE A 63 8.79 -2.45 -10.87
N ARG A 64 8.72 -3.16 -12.01
CA ARG A 64 8.88 -2.54 -13.34
C ARG A 64 7.76 -1.56 -13.67
N ARG A 65 6.51 -1.88 -13.28
CA ARG A 65 5.35 -1.00 -13.53
C ARG A 65 5.42 0.28 -12.69
N LEU A 66 5.94 0.19 -11.46
CA LEU A 66 6.04 1.34 -10.55
C LEU A 66 7.26 2.23 -10.84
N ASN A 67 8.36 1.65 -11.33
CA ASN A 67 9.56 2.38 -11.78
C ASN A 67 9.73 2.33 -13.31
N PRO A 68 8.87 3.01 -14.09
CA PRO A 68 9.16 3.21 -15.49
C PRO A 68 10.47 3.99 -15.60
N ARG A 69 11.45 3.48 -16.37
CA ARG A 69 12.65 4.27 -16.69
C ARG A 69 12.22 5.50 -17.51
N PRO A 70 12.84 6.68 -17.28
CA PRO A 70 12.70 7.81 -18.19
C PRO A 70 13.27 7.48 -19.58
#